data_AF-A0A2A2HQI7-F1
#
_entry.id   AF-A0A2A2HQI7-F1
#
_cell.length_a   1.000
_cell.length_b   1.000
_cell.length_c   1.000
_cell.angle_alpha   90.00
_cell.angle_beta   90.00
_cell.angle_gamma   90.00
#
_symmetry.space_group_name_H-M   'P 1'
#
loop_
_entity.id
_entity.type
_entity.pdbx_description
1 polymer ?
#
loop_
_entity_poly.entity_id
_entity_poly.type
_entity_poly.pdbx_seq_one_letter_code
_entity_poly.pdbx_strand_id
1 'polypeptide(L)'
;MERPIGVTILAFVAIVLAFLNAIVMLRFLGFLPFLGVIEGRIFSLWYALLYGLLAYIWVWLAQMLWQIDHQAWIFLAVITIFNLCIDFVVLVTGGTWYDVNLSVIVNALVLIYIMLPGVRGAFRTD
;
A
#
# COMPACT_ATOMS: atom_id res chain seq x y z
N MET A 1 -4.98 -27.07 7.48
CA MET A 1 -5.05 -25.59 7.66
C MET A 1 -5.61 -25.00 6.37
N GLU A 2 -6.93 -24.89 6.26
CA GLU A 2 -7.57 -24.18 5.15
C GLU A 2 -7.35 -22.69 5.35
N ARG A 3 -6.41 -22.12 4.58
CA ARG A 3 -6.20 -20.67 4.56
C ARG A 3 -7.28 -20.05 3.68
N PRO A 4 -8.05 -19.06 4.17
CA PRO A 4 -9.06 -18.40 3.35
C PRO A 4 -8.40 -17.79 2.11
N ILE A 5 -8.90 -18.15 0.92
CA ILE A 5 -8.33 -17.70 -0.38
C ILE A 5 -8.20 -16.17 -0.43
N GLY A 6 -9.11 -15.44 0.21
CA GLY A 6 -9.08 -13.98 0.23
C GLY A 6 -7.91 -13.38 1.02
N VAL A 7 -7.41 -14.05 2.06
CA VAL A 7 -6.23 -13.61 2.81
C VAL A 7 -4.98 -13.76 1.96
N THR A 8 -4.88 -14.84 1.17
CA THR A 8 -3.75 -15.07 0.26
C THR A 8 -3.68 -14.01 -0.84
N ILE A 9 -4.82 -13.60 -1.39
CA ILE A 9 -4.88 -12.53 -2.41
C ILE A 9 -4.43 -11.20 -1.80
N LEU A 10 -4.93 -10.84 -0.61
CA LEU A 10 -4.52 -9.62 0.08
C LEU A 10 -3.03 -9.60 0.41
N ALA A 11 -2.48 -10.72 0.89
CA ALA A 11 -1.06 -10.85 1.18
C ALA A 11 -0.22 -10.66 -0.11
N PHE A 12 -0.67 -11.21 -1.23
CA PHE A 12 0.01 -11.02 -2.51
C PHE A 12 -0.03 -9.56 -2.98
N VAL A 13 -1.18 -8.89 -2.88
CA VAL A 13 -1.31 -7.46 -3.20
C VAL A 13 -0.40 -6.61 -2.30
N ALA A 14 -0.36 -6.90 -1.00
CA ALA A 14 0.52 -6.21 -0.06
C ALA A 14 2.00 -6.37 -0.41
N ILE A 15 2.42 -7.58 -0.80
CA ILE A 15 3.80 -7.83 -1.25
C ILE A 15 4.13 -7.03 -2.52
N VAL A 16 3.22 -6.99 -3.50
CA VAL A 16 3.40 -6.20 -4.72
C VAL A 16 3.55 -4.71 -4.39
N LEU A 17 2.70 -4.19 -3.49
CA LEU A 17 2.76 -2.79 -3.04
C LEU A 17 4.05 -2.48 -2.28
N ALA A 18 4.53 -3.40 -1.43
CA ALA A 18 5.83 -3.27 -0.78
C ALA A 18 6.95 -3.15 -1.82
N PHE A 19 6.91 -4.00 -2.85
CA PHE A 19 7.93 -4.03 -3.89
C PHE A 19 7.93 -2.73 -4.73
N LEU A 20 6.76 -2.23 -5.11
CA LEU A 20 6.62 -0.97 -5.83
C LEU A 20 7.15 0.22 -5.01
N ASN A 21 6.80 0.30 -3.73
CA ASN A 21 7.28 1.36 -2.84
C ASN A 21 8.80 1.28 -2.61
N ALA A 22 9.36 0.07 -2.52
CA ALA A 22 10.80 -0.12 -2.43
C ALA A 22 11.51 0.35 -3.72
N ILE A 23 10.94 0.12 -4.90
CA ILE A 23 11.47 0.65 -6.16
C ILE A 23 11.44 2.17 -6.17
N VAL A 24 10.35 2.80 -5.71
CA VAL A 24 10.25 4.27 -5.64
C VAL A 24 11.26 4.85 -4.64
N MET A 25 11.44 4.22 -3.48
CA MET A 25 12.51 4.56 -2.54
C MET A 25 13.89 4.53 -3.21
N LEU A 26 14.22 3.44 -3.90
CA LEU A 26 15.50 3.27 -4.59
C LEU A 26 15.70 4.28 -5.73
N ARG A 27 14.62 4.73 -6.37
CA ARG A 27 14.66 5.84 -7.35
C ARG A 27 15.03 7.17 -6.66
N PHE A 28 14.42 7.51 -5.53
CA PHE A 28 14.76 8.74 -4.77
C PHE A 28 16.19 8.74 -4.22
N LEU A 29 16.74 7.56 -3.89
CA LEU A 29 18.14 7.39 -3.50
C LEU A 29 19.13 7.45 -4.68
N GLY A 30 18.63 7.49 -5.92
CA GLY A 30 19.47 7.55 -7.12
C GLY A 30 20.03 6.21 -7.60
N PHE A 31 19.64 5.08 -7.00
CA PHE A 31 20.13 3.75 -7.40
C PHE A 31 19.48 3.22 -8.70
N LEU A 32 18.28 3.70 -9.07
CA LEU A 32 17.54 3.24 -10.25
C LEU A 32 17.19 4.37 -11.25
N PRO A 33 18.18 5.02 -11.89
CA PRO A 33 17.94 6.15 -12.80
C PRO A 33 17.37 5.77 -14.18
N PHE A 34 17.30 4.47 -14.51
CA PHE A 34 17.00 3.98 -15.87
C PHE A 34 15.51 3.65 -16.13
N LEU A 35 14.63 3.71 -15.12
CA LEU A 35 13.21 3.34 -15.23
C LEU A 35 12.26 4.53 -15.49
N GLY A 36 12.77 5.60 -16.10
CA GLY A 36 11.99 6.76 -16.56
C GLY A 36 12.33 8.08 -15.86
N VAL A 37 12.29 9.16 -16.63
CA VAL A 37 12.45 10.54 -16.16
C VAL A 37 11.12 10.96 -15.53
N ILE A 38 11.08 11.02 -14.21
CA ILE A 38 10.07 11.82 -13.51
C ILE A 38 10.66 13.24 -13.49
N GLU A 39 10.02 14.19 -14.16
CA GLU A 39 10.37 15.61 -14.08
C GLU A 39 10.33 16.03 -12.60
N GLY A 40 11.50 16.26 -11.99
CA GLY A 40 11.59 16.48 -10.54
C GLY A 40 12.70 15.70 -9.81
N ARG A 41 13.77 15.30 -10.51
CA ARG A 41 14.94 14.61 -9.94
C ARG A 41 15.68 15.50 -8.93
N ILE A 42 15.18 15.55 -7.71
CA ILE A 42 15.92 15.99 -6.53
C ILE A 42 16.13 14.74 -5.71
N PHE A 43 17.37 14.24 -5.68
CA PHE A 43 17.78 13.25 -4.68
C PHE A 43 17.30 13.75 -3.32
N SER A 44 16.36 13.03 -2.72
CA SER A 44 15.74 13.46 -1.47
C SER A 44 15.69 12.28 -0.52
N LEU A 45 16.61 12.34 0.44
CA LEU A 45 16.72 11.37 1.52
C LEU A 45 15.44 11.30 2.35
N TRP A 46 14.70 12.41 2.43
CA TRP A 46 13.42 12.49 3.11
C TRP A 46 12.33 11.66 2.42
N TYR A 47 12.13 11.87 1.10
CA TYR A 47 11.16 11.08 0.35
C TYR A 47 11.56 9.60 0.28
N ALA A 48 12.86 9.32 0.14
CA ALA A 48 13.34 7.95 0.22
C ALA A 48 12.98 7.27 1.55
N LEU A 49 13.21 7.94 2.68
CA LEU A 49 12.82 7.42 4.00
C LEU A 49 11.32 7.18 4.12
N LEU A 50 10.49 8.10 3.63
CA LEU A 50 9.02 7.95 3.68
C LEU A 50 8.54 6.76 2.85
N TYR A 51 9.01 6.61 1.61
CA TYR A 51 8.67 5.46 0.76
C TYR A 51 9.26 4.15 1.28
N GLY A 52 10.44 4.19 1.91
CA GLY A 52 11.04 3.04 2.59
C GLY A 52 10.23 2.59 3.80
N LEU A 53 9.76 3.54 4.62
CA LEU A 53 8.84 3.26 5.72
C LEU A 53 7.53 2.67 5.19
N LEU A 54 6.97 3.24 4.11
CA LEU A 54 5.75 2.73 3.49
C LEU A 54 5.94 1.30 2.97
N ALA A 55 7.07 1.01 2.32
CA ALA A 55 7.43 -0.34 1.89
C ALA A 55 7.53 -1.32 3.07
N TYR A 56 8.18 -0.90 4.16
CA TYR A 56 8.27 -1.69 5.38
C TYR A 56 6.89 -1.99 5.98
N ILE A 57 6.01 -0.99 6.03
CA ILE A 57 4.64 -1.16 6.51
C ILE A 57 3.89 -2.18 5.65
N TRP A 58 4.04 -2.16 4.32
CA TRP A 58 3.43 -3.15 3.43
C TRP A 58 3.98 -4.57 3.62
N VAL A 59 5.29 -4.72 3.86
CA VAL A 59 5.89 -6.03 4.21
C VAL A 59 5.32 -6.53 5.53
N TRP A 60 5.25 -5.67 6.53
CA TRP A 60 4.72 -6.02 7.84
C TRP A 60 3.23 -6.40 7.76
N LEU A 61 2.45 -5.64 6.99
CA LEU A 61 1.05 -5.95 6.68
C LEU A 61 0.92 -7.32 6.00
N ALA A 62 1.77 -7.63 5.01
CA ALA A 62 1.77 -8.94 4.36
C ALA A 62 2.05 -10.07 5.35
N GLN A 63 2.95 -9.86 6.32
CA GLN A 63 3.19 -10.82 7.40
C GLN A 63 1.98 -10.97 8.33
N MET A 64 1.35 -9.87 8.77
CA MET A 64 0.16 -9.93 9.64
C MET A 64 -1.02 -10.61 8.95
N LEU A 65 -1.22 -10.33 7.65
CA LEU A 65 -2.20 -11.02 6.81
C LEU A 65 -1.88 -12.51 6.71
N TRP A 66 -0.61 -12.86 6.48
CA TRP A 66 -0.18 -14.25 6.38
C TRP A 66 -0.36 -15.04 7.69
N GLN A 67 -0.26 -14.36 8.83
CA GLN A 67 -0.45 -14.93 10.16
C GLN A 67 -1.93 -14.95 10.61
N ILE A 68 -2.87 -14.42 9.79
CA ILE A 68 -4.30 -14.29 10.12
C ILE A 68 -4.47 -13.55 11.47
N ASP A 69 -3.71 -12.48 11.67
CA ASP A 69 -3.83 -11.66 12.87
C ASP A 69 -5.13 -10.85 12.82
N HIS A 70 -5.95 -10.90 13.89
CA HIS A 70 -7.19 -10.13 14.02
C HIS A 70 -6.94 -8.62 13.84
N GLN A 71 -5.77 -8.11 14.27
CA GLN A 71 -5.41 -6.71 14.15
C GLN A 71 -5.06 -6.30 12.71
N ALA A 72 -4.71 -7.25 11.84
CA ALA A 72 -4.36 -6.98 10.45
C ALA A 72 -5.51 -6.27 9.72
N TRP A 73 -6.77 -6.66 9.98
CA TRP A 73 -7.94 -6.07 9.33
C TRP A 73 -8.10 -4.58 9.64
N ILE A 74 -7.99 -4.20 10.92
CA ILE A 74 -8.12 -2.80 11.36
C ILE A 74 -6.97 -1.97 10.81
N PHE A 75 -5.74 -2.48 10.88
CA PHE A 75 -4.57 -1.78 10.39
C PHE A 75 -4.66 -1.53 8.87
N LEU A 76 -5.15 -2.51 8.11
CA LEU A 76 -5.37 -2.39 6.67
C LEU A 76 -6.44 -1.35 6.34
N ALA A 77 -7.53 -1.30 7.11
CA ALA A 77 -8.55 -0.28 6.98
C ALA A 77 -7.98 1.12 7.23
N VAL A 78 -7.21 1.28 8.31
CA VAL A 78 -6.63 2.57 8.68
C VAL A 78 -5.66 3.07 7.62
N ILE A 79 -4.76 2.22 7.12
CA ILE A 79 -3.74 2.66 6.16
C ILE A 79 -4.33 2.97 4.78
N THR A 80 -5.34 2.23 4.35
CA THR A 80 -6.02 2.50 3.06
C THR A 80 -6.84 3.78 3.11
N ILE A 81 -7.54 4.05 4.21
CA ILE A 81 -8.21 5.33 4.44
C ILE A 81 -7.20 6.47 4.47
N PHE A 82 -6.09 6.29 5.19
CA PHE A 82 -5.04 7.30 5.27
C PHE A 82 -4.46 7.62 3.89
N ASN A 83 -4.13 6.61 3.08
CA ASN A 83 -3.65 6.81 1.71
C ASN A 83 -4.70 7.54 0.85
N LEU A 84 -5.98 7.17 0.93
CA LEU A 84 -7.04 7.87 0.20
C LEU A 84 -7.18 9.34 0.63
N CYS A 85 -6.99 9.65 1.93
CA CYS A 85 -6.96 11.03 2.40
C CYS A 85 -5.76 11.80 1.83
N ILE A 86 -4.57 11.19 1.77
CA ILE A 86 -3.39 11.81 1.16
C ILE A 86 -3.62 12.04 -0.34
N ASP A 87 -4.13 11.04 -1.07
CA ASP A 87 -4.45 11.16 -2.50
C ASP A 87 -5.46 12.29 -2.75
N PHE A 88 -6.47 12.43 -1.88
CA PHE A 88 -7.42 13.53 -1.93
C PHE A 88 -6.75 14.89 -1.70
N VAL A 89 -5.87 15.00 -0.69
CA VAL A 89 -5.09 16.22 -0.44
C VAL A 89 -4.23 16.56 -1.65
N VAL A 90 -3.51 15.60 -2.21
CA VAL A 90 -2.66 15.78 -3.40
C VAL A 90 -3.48 16.36 -4.56
N LEU A 91 -4.65 15.80 -4.82
CA LEU A 91 -5.56 16.24 -5.87
C LEU A 91 -6.08 17.67 -5.65
N VAL A 92 -6.37 18.05 -4.40
CA VAL A 92 -6.79 19.42 -4.04
C VAL A 92 -5.64 20.42 -4.09
N THR A 93 -4.41 19.99 -3.76
CA THR A 93 -3.21 20.85 -3.75
C THR A 93 -2.55 21.03 -5.12
N GLY A 94 -3.14 20.50 -6.19
CA GLY A 94 -2.67 20.70 -7.57
C GLY A 94 -1.91 19.53 -8.18
N GLY A 95 -1.90 18.36 -7.54
CA GLY A 95 -1.41 17.12 -8.15
C GLY A 95 -2.29 16.66 -9.31
N THR A 96 -1.71 15.94 -10.28
CA THR A 96 -2.48 15.47 -11.44
C THR A 96 -3.24 14.18 -11.11
N TRP A 97 -4.39 13.96 -11.77
CA TRP A 97 -5.11 12.68 -11.67
C TRP A 97 -4.24 11.50 -12.06
N TYR A 98 -3.28 11.70 -12.97
CA TYR A 98 -2.36 10.65 -13.41
C TYR A 98 -1.40 10.19 -12.30
N ASP A 99 -1.08 11.08 -11.35
CA ASP A 99 -0.16 10.76 -10.24
C ASP A 99 -0.85 9.92 -9.16
N VAL A 100 -2.16 10.09 -8.97
CA VAL A 100 -2.91 9.48 -7.86
C VAL A 100 -3.89 8.39 -8.30
N ASN A 101 -4.24 8.26 -9.58
CA ASN A 101 -5.29 7.35 -10.04
C ASN A 101 -5.07 5.89 -9.61
N LEU A 102 -3.85 5.38 -9.73
CA LEU A 102 -3.50 4.01 -9.40
C LEU A 102 -3.59 3.80 -7.89
N SER A 103 -3.10 4.75 -7.09
CA SER A 103 -3.21 4.72 -5.63
C SER A 103 -4.67 4.74 -5.18
N VAL A 104 -5.49 5.65 -5.72
CA VAL A 104 -6.91 5.77 -5.38
C VAL A 104 -7.66 4.50 -5.73
N ILE A 105 -7.50 3.97 -6.95
CA ILE A 105 -8.19 2.76 -7.40
C ILE A 105 -7.78 1.55 -6.55
N VAL A 106 -6.49 1.36 -6.31
CA VAL A 106 -5.99 0.22 -5.53
C VAL A 106 -6.44 0.31 -4.08
N ASN A 107 -6.29 1.47 -3.42
CA ASN A 107 -6.73 1.62 -2.04
C ASN A 107 -8.25 1.49 -1.90
N ALA A 108 -9.04 2.00 -2.85
CA ALA A 108 -10.50 1.85 -2.85
C ALA A 108 -10.92 0.38 -3.02
N LEU A 109 -10.30 -0.35 -3.96
CA LEU A 109 -10.57 -1.78 -4.15
C LEU A 109 -10.21 -2.60 -2.92
N VAL A 110 -9.07 -2.30 -2.28
CA VAL A 110 -8.65 -2.95 -1.05
C VAL A 110 -9.62 -2.65 0.09
N LEU A 111 -10.07 -1.39 0.23
CA LEU A 111 -11.08 -1.00 1.22
C LEU A 111 -12.41 -1.75 1.02
N ILE A 112 -12.89 -1.84 -0.22
CA ILE A 112 -14.10 -2.61 -0.56
C ILE A 112 -13.90 -4.08 -0.21
N TYR A 113 -12.72 -4.63 -0.52
CA TYR A 113 -12.41 -6.04 -0.29
C TYR A 113 -12.35 -6.40 1.20
N ILE A 114 -11.79 -5.53 2.06
CA ILE A 114 -11.80 -5.75 3.51
C ILE A 114 -13.18 -5.58 4.13
N MET A 115 -14.05 -4.76 3.53
CA MET A 115 -15.43 -4.59 3.99
C MET A 115 -16.33 -5.79 3.64
N LEU A 116 -15.91 -6.65 2.71
CA LEU A 116 -16.65 -7.87 2.37
C LEU A 116 -16.74 -8.82 3.58
N PRO A 117 -17.94 -9.40 3.84
CA PRO A 117 -18.17 -10.25 5.01
C PRO A 117 -17.30 -11.52 5.02
N GLY A 118 -16.83 -11.98 3.85
CA GLY A 118 -15.90 -13.12 3.75
C GLY A 118 -14.51 -12.84 4.32
N VAL A 119 -13.99 -11.61 4.17
CA VAL A 119 -12.72 -11.19 4.77
C VAL A 119 -12.93 -10.83 6.24
N ARG A 120 -14.03 -10.13 6.54
CA ARG A 120 -14.41 -9.78 7.91
C ARG A 120 -14.63 -11.02 8.78
N GLY A 121 -15.22 -12.09 8.23
CA GLY A 121 -15.42 -13.37 8.92
C GLY A 121 -14.15 -14.18 9.07
N ALA A 122 -13.22 -14.11 8.11
CA ALA A 122 -11.92 -14.77 8.19
C ALA A 122 -11.01 -14.23 9.31
N PHE A 123 -11.17 -12.95 9.68
CA PHE A 123 -10.43 -12.35 10.79
C PHE A 123 -11.18 -12.43 12.12
N ARG A 124 -12.51 -12.66 12.13
CA ARG A 124 -13.38 -12.56 13.31
C ARG A 124 -13.83 -13.91 13.88
N THR A 125 -13.03 -14.97 13.72
CA THR A 125 -13.15 -16.14 14.62
C THR A 125 -12.65 -15.66 15.99
N ASP A 126 -13.47 -15.36 17.00
CA ASP A 126 -14.70 -16.02 17.47
C ASP A 126 -16.01 -15.19 17.43
#